data_AF-A0A6P1BZ91-F1
#
_entry.id   AF-A0A6P1BZ91-F1
#
_cell.length_a   1.000
_cell.length_b   1.000
_cell.length_c   1.000
_cell.angle_alpha   90.00
_cell.angle_beta   90.00
_cell.angle_gamma   90.00
#
_symmetry.space_group_name_H-M   'P 1'
#
loop_
_entity.id
_entity.type
_entity.pdbx_description
1 polymer ?
#
loop_
_entity_poly.entity_id
_entity_poly.type
_entity_poly.pdbx_seq_one_letter_code
_entity_poly.pdbx_strand_id
1 'polypeptide(L)'
;PLAILARNHAVIRGVLLGLASVVQTVPGLALLALFYPLLLAIASLTLRWFGFDFSAFGFLPAMLALALYSMLPVLRNTITGLNGVDPALLEAAQGVGMTARQSLFTVELPLALPVIMAGIRTSAVWVIGTATLSTPIGQTSLGNYIFAGLQTQNWVLVLFGCSASALLALAVDQLLTLIERGLRERKRLRTLLGSVGIAALVAATLIPSMARTPSTYVIGAKTFTEQYVLSALIEQRLQAAGLQASTREGLGSSVIFQALAANNIDVYVDYSGTLWVNQFHRTDMPPRETLLAELKEILAKQDITLLGALGFENA
;
A
#
# COMPACT_ATOMS: atom_id res chain seq x y z
N PRO A 1 13.31 -5.73 16.58
CA PRO A 1 12.85 -5.96 17.98
C PRO A 1 12.17 -7.33 18.14
N LEU A 2 11.12 -7.62 17.37
CA LEU A 2 10.41 -8.92 17.42
C LEU A 2 11.35 -10.12 17.18
N ALA A 3 12.22 -10.04 16.17
CA ALA A 3 13.21 -11.09 15.90
C ALA A 3 14.19 -11.32 17.08
N ILE A 4 14.60 -10.25 17.75
CA ILE A 4 15.53 -10.29 18.88
C ILE A 4 14.85 -10.90 20.11
N LEU A 5 13.59 -10.56 20.36
CA LEU A 5 12.76 -11.15 21.42
C LEU A 5 12.51 -12.64 21.18
N ALA A 6 12.29 -13.03 19.93
CA ALA A 6 12.03 -14.41 19.53
C ALA A 6 13.27 -15.32 19.56
N ARG A 7 14.49 -14.74 19.59
CA ARG A 7 15.75 -15.50 19.45
C ARG A 7 15.91 -16.58 20.53
N ASN A 8 15.53 -16.26 21.76
CA ASN A 8 15.73 -17.11 22.94
C ASN A 8 14.54 -18.04 23.23
N HIS A 9 13.43 -17.93 22.50
CA HIS A 9 12.20 -18.68 22.78
C HIS A 9 11.75 -19.44 21.53
N ALA A 10 12.06 -20.74 21.49
CA ALA A 10 11.74 -21.62 20.36
C ALA A 10 10.23 -21.61 20.00
N VAL A 11 9.36 -21.53 21.01
CA VAL A 11 7.89 -21.46 20.82
C VAL A 11 7.47 -20.12 20.20
N ILE A 12 7.92 -18.99 20.75
CA ILE A 12 7.60 -17.64 20.22
C ILE A 12 8.09 -17.52 18.78
N ARG A 13 9.28 -18.04 18.48
CA ARG A 13 9.82 -18.12 17.12
C ARG A 13 8.91 -18.91 16.19
N GLY A 14 8.50 -20.12 16.60
CA GLY A 14 7.59 -20.96 15.82
C GLY A 14 6.25 -20.29 15.54
N VAL A 15 5.65 -19.67 16.56
CA VAL A 15 4.38 -18.91 16.43
C VAL A 15 4.54 -17.71 15.50
N LEU A 16 5.58 -16.89 15.68
CA LEU A 16 5.81 -15.71 14.84
C LEU A 16 6.06 -16.07 13.38
N LEU A 17 6.90 -17.08 13.11
CA LEU A 17 7.15 -17.55 11.75
C LEU A 17 5.90 -18.20 11.15
N GLY A 18 5.12 -18.94 11.93
CA GLY A 18 3.86 -19.53 11.52
C GLY A 18 2.83 -18.47 11.11
N LEU A 19 2.53 -17.52 12.00
CA LEU A 19 1.63 -16.40 11.72
C LEU A 19 2.06 -15.60 10.49
N ALA A 20 3.35 -15.27 10.42
CA ALA A 20 3.90 -14.51 9.32
C ALA A 20 3.83 -15.29 7.99
N SER A 21 3.98 -16.62 8.01
CA SER A 21 3.80 -17.48 6.83
C SER A 21 2.34 -17.51 6.37
N VAL A 22 1.38 -17.58 7.30
CA VAL A 22 -0.06 -17.50 6.98
C VAL A 22 -0.40 -16.16 6.34
N VAL A 23 0.17 -15.05 6.80
CA VAL A 23 -0.06 -13.74 6.17
C VAL A 23 0.46 -13.72 4.72
N GLN A 24 1.57 -14.39 4.43
CA GLN A 24 2.13 -14.48 3.06
C GLN A 24 1.36 -15.42 2.12
N THR A 25 0.57 -16.37 2.64
CA THR A 25 -0.29 -17.18 1.77
C THR A 25 -1.48 -16.39 1.24
N VAL A 26 -1.82 -15.26 1.86
CA VAL A 26 -2.84 -14.33 1.35
C VAL A 26 -2.28 -13.58 0.14
N PRO A 27 -2.95 -13.62 -1.03
CA PRO A 27 -2.54 -12.83 -2.20
C PRO A 27 -2.43 -11.35 -1.85
N GLY A 28 -1.37 -10.66 -2.31
CA GLY A 28 -1.10 -9.27 -1.93
C GLY A 28 -2.26 -8.31 -2.22
N LEU A 29 -2.94 -8.48 -3.37
CA LEU A 29 -4.13 -7.70 -3.72
C LEU A 29 -5.31 -7.95 -2.75
N ALA A 30 -5.51 -9.20 -2.33
CA ALA A 30 -6.56 -9.54 -1.37
C ALA A 30 -6.27 -8.95 0.01
N LEU A 31 -5.00 -9.01 0.46
CA LEU A 31 -4.58 -8.35 1.69
C LEU A 31 -4.85 -6.85 1.62
N LEU A 32 -4.44 -6.18 0.53
CA LEU A 32 -4.69 -4.75 0.31
C LEU A 32 -6.19 -4.42 0.34
N ALA A 33 -7.02 -5.21 -0.36
CA ALA A 33 -8.47 -4.99 -0.42
C ALA A 33 -9.16 -5.19 0.93
N LEU A 34 -8.72 -6.16 1.74
CA LEU A 34 -9.27 -6.42 3.08
C LEU A 34 -8.89 -5.34 4.10
N PHE A 35 -7.79 -4.63 3.88
CA PHE A 35 -7.35 -3.57 4.79
C PHE A 35 -8.28 -2.36 4.81
N TYR A 36 -8.93 -2.03 3.69
CA TYR A 36 -9.88 -0.91 3.62
C TYR A 36 -11.07 -1.08 4.58
N PRO A 37 -11.91 -2.14 4.51
CA PRO A 37 -13.04 -2.32 5.43
C PRO A 37 -12.59 -2.54 6.87
N LEU A 38 -11.44 -3.20 7.09
CA LEU A 38 -10.86 -3.37 8.41
C LEU A 38 -10.53 -2.03 9.07
N LEU A 39 -9.83 -1.15 8.35
CA LEU A 39 -9.48 0.18 8.86
C LEU A 39 -10.71 1.06 9.05
N LEU A 40 -11.71 0.97 8.16
CA LEU A 40 -12.96 1.70 8.33
C LEU A 40 -13.68 1.27 9.61
N ALA A 41 -13.74 -0.03 9.89
CA ALA A 41 -14.29 -0.55 11.15
C ALA A 41 -13.50 -0.03 12.36
N ILE A 42 -12.16 -0.07 12.31
CA ILE A 42 -11.30 0.45 13.39
C ILE A 42 -11.46 1.96 13.56
N ALA A 43 -11.55 2.73 12.48
CA ALA A 43 -11.79 4.18 12.49
C ALA A 43 -13.14 4.50 13.16
N SER A 44 -14.21 3.79 12.78
CA SER A 44 -15.53 3.97 13.41
C SER A 44 -15.52 3.67 14.91
N LEU A 45 -14.76 2.66 15.34
CA LEU A 45 -14.56 2.34 16.75
C LEU A 45 -13.73 3.42 17.44
N THR A 46 -12.61 3.84 16.86
CA THR A 46 -11.75 4.87 17.47
C THR A 46 -12.47 6.20 17.61
N LEU A 47 -13.29 6.58 16.62
CA LEU A 47 -14.16 7.75 16.71
C LEU A 47 -15.15 7.63 17.87
N ARG A 48 -15.81 6.46 18.02
CA ARG A 48 -16.79 6.21 19.08
C ARG A 48 -16.20 6.20 20.49
N TRP A 49 -14.98 5.68 20.64
CA TRP A 49 -14.36 5.45 21.95
C TRP A 49 -13.38 6.55 22.36
N PHE A 50 -12.65 7.13 21.41
CA PHE A 50 -11.55 8.08 21.65
C PHE A 50 -11.78 9.45 21.01
N GLY A 51 -12.80 9.62 20.16
CA GLY A 51 -13.14 10.91 19.54
C GLY A 51 -12.16 11.38 18.46
N PHE A 52 -11.28 10.51 17.96
CA PHE A 52 -10.40 10.82 16.82
C PHE A 52 -10.69 9.89 15.65
N ASP A 53 -10.54 10.42 14.43
CA ASP A 53 -10.69 9.69 13.18
C ASP A 53 -9.35 9.59 12.44
N PHE A 54 -9.23 8.66 11.50
CA PHE A 54 -8.10 8.55 10.59
C PHE A 54 -8.53 8.09 9.20
N SER A 55 -7.76 8.47 8.17
CA SER A 55 -8.12 8.11 6.80
C SER A 55 -7.97 6.61 6.57
N ALA A 56 -9.10 5.93 6.37
CA ALA A 56 -9.17 4.52 6.00
C ALA A 56 -8.92 4.29 4.50
N PHE A 57 -8.74 5.35 3.70
CA PHE A 57 -8.59 5.32 2.24
C PHE A 57 -7.17 5.70 1.79
N GLY A 58 -6.67 5.07 0.72
CA GLY A 58 -5.40 5.45 0.09
C GLY A 58 -4.15 5.02 0.86
N PHE A 59 -3.38 5.97 1.39
CA PHE A 59 -1.99 5.73 1.81
C PHE A 59 -1.86 4.80 3.01
N LEU A 60 -2.63 5.03 4.06
CA LEU A 60 -2.52 4.30 5.32
C LEU A 60 -2.80 2.78 5.17
N PRO A 61 -3.92 2.34 4.56
CA PRO A 61 -4.16 0.90 4.34
C PRO A 61 -3.08 0.26 3.48
N ALA A 62 -2.65 0.93 2.41
CA ALA A 62 -1.59 0.43 1.54
C ALA A 62 -0.28 0.24 2.31
N MET A 63 0.15 1.25 3.08
CA MET A 63 1.37 1.22 3.88
C MET A 63 1.33 0.09 4.91
N LEU A 64 0.22 -0.07 5.64
CA LEU A 64 0.10 -1.10 6.68
C LEU A 64 0.11 -2.52 6.09
N ALA A 65 -0.64 -2.75 5.01
CA ALA A 65 -0.66 -4.04 4.33
C ALA A 65 0.73 -4.41 3.77
N LEU A 66 1.40 -3.46 3.11
CA LEU A 66 2.75 -3.65 2.58
C LEU A 66 3.78 -3.85 3.69
N ALA A 67 3.66 -3.10 4.80
CA ALA A 67 4.53 -3.26 5.97
C ALA A 67 4.42 -4.68 6.52
N LEU A 68 3.21 -5.19 6.76
CA LEU A 68 2.99 -6.56 7.21
C LEU A 68 3.56 -7.60 6.23
N TYR A 69 3.34 -7.40 4.93
CA TYR A 69 3.88 -8.29 3.90
C TYR A 69 5.42 -8.31 3.90
N SER A 70 6.03 -7.16 4.14
CA SER A 70 7.49 -6.96 4.20
C SER A 70 8.15 -7.47 5.48
N MET A 71 7.39 -7.64 6.57
CA MET A 71 7.94 -8.02 7.87
C MET A 71 8.49 -9.44 7.86
N LEU A 72 7.87 -10.38 7.12
CA LEU A 72 8.27 -11.78 7.19
C LEU A 72 9.67 -12.04 6.62
N PRO A 73 10.05 -11.60 5.40
CA PRO A 73 11.40 -11.87 4.91
C PRO A 73 12.47 -11.23 5.80
N VAL A 74 12.22 -10.03 6.34
CA VAL A 74 13.11 -9.39 7.34
C VAL A 74 13.19 -10.22 8.61
N LEU A 75 12.05 -10.63 9.18
CA LEU A 75 11.97 -11.41 10.42
C LEU A 75 12.68 -12.76 10.26
N ARG A 76 12.36 -13.51 9.20
CA ARG A 76 12.93 -14.83 8.90
C ARG A 76 14.43 -14.74 8.74
N ASN A 77 14.92 -13.82 7.90
CA ASN A 77 16.36 -13.65 7.70
C ASN A 77 17.07 -13.14 8.96
N THR A 78 16.43 -12.31 9.78
CA THR A 78 17.03 -11.88 11.05
C THR A 78 17.17 -13.04 12.03
N ILE A 79 16.15 -13.88 12.15
CA ILE A 79 16.21 -15.08 13.00
C ILE A 79 17.26 -16.06 12.47
N THR A 80 17.28 -16.33 11.16
CA THR A 80 18.28 -17.20 10.53
C THR A 80 19.70 -16.66 10.70
N GLY A 81 19.89 -15.34 10.54
CA GLY A 81 21.19 -14.70 10.70
C GLY A 81 21.71 -14.78 12.13
N LEU A 82 20.87 -14.51 13.12
CA LEU A 82 21.25 -14.59 14.54
C LEU A 82 21.52 -16.04 14.99
N ASN A 83 20.71 -17.00 14.54
CA ASN A 83 20.91 -18.42 14.87
C ASN A 83 22.10 -19.05 14.11
N GLY A 84 22.52 -18.45 12.99
CA GLY A 84 23.64 -18.91 12.19
C GLY A 84 25.01 -18.50 12.73
N VAL A 85 25.06 -17.72 13.82
CA VAL A 85 26.31 -17.36 14.50
C VAL A 85 26.86 -18.59 15.23
N ASP A 86 28.15 -18.88 15.04
CA ASP A 86 28.83 -20.00 15.68
C ASP A 86 28.75 -19.89 17.22
N PRO A 87 28.21 -20.92 17.92
CA PRO A 87 28.15 -20.95 19.38
C PRO A 87 29.51 -20.70 20.06
N ALA A 88 30.62 -21.13 19.45
CA ALA A 88 31.96 -20.90 20.01
C ALA A 88 32.31 -19.41 20.13
N LEU A 89 31.80 -18.57 19.21
CA LEU A 89 31.98 -17.11 19.29
C LEU A 89 31.15 -16.50 20.42
N LEU A 90 30.00 -17.09 20.74
CA LEU A 90 29.16 -16.65 21.86
C LEU A 90 29.75 -17.06 23.21
N GLU A 91 30.30 -18.27 23.31
CA GLU A 91 31.04 -18.73 24.49
C GLU A 91 32.30 -17.89 24.72
N ALA A 92 33.04 -17.57 23.66
CA ALA A 92 34.20 -16.67 23.76
C ALA A 92 33.81 -15.27 24.24
N ALA A 93 32.70 -14.70 23.73
CA ALA A 93 32.16 -13.42 24.19
C ALA A 93 31.78 -13.46 25.69
N GLN A 94 31.17 -14.55 26.14
CA GLN A 94 30.86 -14.76 27.56
C GLN A 94 32.12 -14.94 28.41
N GLY A 95 33.13 -15.66 27.90
CA GLY A 95 34.40 -15.91 28.59
C GLY A 95 35.21 -14.63 28.87
N VAL A 96 35.04 -13.59 28.06
CA VAL A 96 35.63 -12.26 28.31
C VAL A 96 34.72 -11.32 29.13
N GLY A 97 33.60 -11.83 29.64
CA GLY A 97 32.69 -11.09 30.53
C GLY A 97 31.68 -10.17 29.81
N MET A 98 31.41 -10.36 28.51
CA MET A 98 30.41 -9.54 27.82
C MET A 98 28.99 -9.83 28.34
N THR A 99 28.24 -8.76 28.60
CA THR A 99 26.79 -8.84 28.82
C THR A 99 26.05 -9.25 27.55
N ALA A 100 24.84 -9.79 27.69
CA ALA A 100 24.00 -10.17 26.54
C ALA A 100 23.76 -9.02 25.55
N ARG A 101 23.71 -7.77 26.03
CA ARG A 101 23.58 -6.58 25.19
C ARG A 101 24.89 -6.26 24.46
N GLN A 102 26.03 -6.36 25.14
CA GLN A 102 27.34 -6.17 24.50
C GLN A 102 27.62 -7.24 23.44
N SER A 103 27.36 -8.51 23.74
CA SER A 103 27.48 -9.61 22.77
C SER A 103 26.57 -9.39 21.56
N LEU A 104 25.30 -9.00 21.78
CA LEU A 104 24.36 -8.72 20.70
C LEU A 104 24.88 -7.64 19.73
N PHE A 105 25.32 -6.49 20.24
CA PHE A 105 25.72 -5.36 19.38
C PHE A 105 27.14 -5.50 18.81
N THR A 106 28.03 -6.23 19.49
CA THR A 106 29.46 -6.28 19.12
C THR A 106 29.83 -7.55 18.35
N VAL A 107 29.10 -8.65 18.58
CA VAL A 107 29.39 -9.97 18.00
C VAL A 107 28.24 -10.44 17.13
N GLU A 108 27.04 -10.65 17.69
CA GLU A 108 25.93 -11.27 16.97
C GLU A 108 25.44 -10.43 15.78
N LEU A 109 25.09 -9.15 16.00
CA LEU A 109 24.55 -8.29 14.96
C LEU A 109 25.52 -8.06 13.78
N PRO A 110 26.81 -7.76 14.00
CA PRO A 110 27.77 -7.64 12.90
C PRO A 110 27.92 -8.91 12.06
N LEU A 111 27.90 -10.10 12.70
CA LEU A 111 28.01 -11.39 12.00
C LEU A 111 26.72 -11.76 11.27
N ALA A 112 25.55 -11.48 11.86
CA ALA A 112 24.24 -11.73 11.28
C ALA A 112 23.85 -10.71 10.19
N LEU A 113 24.51 -9.54 10.16
CA LEU A 113 24.15 -8.41 9.31
C LEU A 113 23.98 -8.74 7.82
N PRO A 114 24.86 -9.53 7.16
CA PRO A 114 24.68 -9.85 5.75
C PRO A 114 23.36 -10.58 5.47
N VAL A 115 22.98 -11.50 6.36
CA VAL A 115 21.71 -12.24 6.25
C VAL A 115 20.53 -11.31 6.51
N ILE A 116 20.61 -10.46 7.54
CA ILE A 116 19.59 -9.45 7.83
C ILE A 116 19.38 -8.52 6.63
N MET A 117 20.46 -8.02 6.02
CA MET A 117 20.43 -7.17 4.84
C MET A 117 19.84 -7.87 3.62
N ALA A 118 20.15 -9.15 3.40
CA ALA A 118 19.51 -9.95 2.35
C ALA A 118 17.97 -10.01 2.53
N GLY A 119 17.51 -10.13 3.78
CA GLY A 119 16.08 -10.05 4.12
C GLY A 119 15.46 -8.69 3.81
N ILE A 120 16.13 -7.60 4.21
CA ILE A 120 15.67 -6.22 3.94
C ILE A 120 15.59 -5.96 2.43
N ARG A 121 16.60 -6.38 1.67
CA ARG A 121 16.66 -6.25 0.22
C ARG A 121 15.53 -7.00 -0.48
N THR A 122 15.34 -8.26 -0.10
CA THR A 122 14.24 -9.09 -0.62
C THR A 122 12.88 -8.44 -0.34
N SER A 123 12.66 -8.00 0.91
CA SER A 123 11.43 -7.29 1.29
C SER A 123 11.23 -6.00 0.52
N ALA A 124 12.28 -5.20 0.28
CA ALA A 124 12.17 -3.95 -0.45
C ALA A 124 11.69 -4.18 -1.90
N VAL A 125 12.28 -5.16 -2.59
CA VAL A 125 11.88 -5.52 -3.96
C VAL A 125 10.44 -6.03 -4.01
N TRP A 126 10.05 -6.89 -3.04
CA TRP A 126 8.69 -7.40 -2.96
C TRP A 126 7.66 -6.30 -2.67
N VAL A 127 7.98 -5.36 -1.76
CA VAL A 127 7.11 -4.23 -1.45
C VAL A 127 6.93 -3.33 -2.66
N ILE A 128 8.00 -3.00 -3.39
CA ILE A 128 7.91 -2.16 -4.58
C ILE A 128 7.03 -2.82 -5.65
N GLY A 129 7.19 -4.13 -5.86
CA GLY A 129 6.35 -4.90 -6.77
C GLY A 129 4.88 -4.90 -6.34
N THR A 130 4.60 -5.29 -5.10
CA THR A 130 3.23 -5.37 -4.56
C THR A 130 2.57 -3.99 -4.43
N ALA A 131 3.34 -2.91 -4.22
CA ALA A 131 2.82 -1.55 -4.14
C ALA A 131 2.11 -1.11 -5.43
N THR A 132 2.46 -1.69 -6.59
CA THR A 132 1.72 -1.45 -7.85
C THR A 132 0.27 -1.91 -7.76
N LEU A 133 -0.03 -2.92 -6.93
CA LEU A 133 -1.37 -3.43 -6.68
C LEU A 133 -2.21 -2.56 -5.73
N SER A 134 -1.68 -1.41 -5.26
CA SER A 134 -2.40 -0.50 -4.37
C SER A 134 -3.37 0.45 -5.09
N THR A 135 -3.34 0.48 -6.43
CA THR A 135 -4.24 1.31 -7.25
C THR A 135 -5.73 1.06 -6.96
N PRO A 136 -6.21 -0.20 -6.91
CA PRO A 136 -7.63 -0.48 -6.67
C PRO A 136 -8.15 -0.07 -5.29
N ILE A 137 -7.25 0.15 -4.33
CA ILE A 137 -7.58 0.62 -2.97
C ILE A 137 -7.40 2.14 -2.80
N GLY A 138 -7.19 2.85 -3.92
CA GLY A 138 -7.14 4.32 -3.97
C GLY A 138 -5.82 4.97 -3.64
N GLN A 139 -4.76 4.17 -3.54
CA GLN A 139 -3.41 4.70 -3.43
C GLN A 139 -2.80 4.88 -4.82
N THR A 140 -2.39 6.13 -5.10
CA THR A 140 -1.65 6.44 -6.33
C THR A 140 -0.31 5.73 -6.32
N SER A 141 0.01 5.03 -7.40
CA SER A 141 1.22 4.23 -7.55
C SER A 141 1.64 4.14 -9.01
N LEU A 142 2.83 3.57 -9.28
CA LEU A 142 3.22 3.22 -10.65
C LEU A 142 2.27 2.17 -11.28
N GLY A 143 1.47 1.48 -10.46
CA GLY A 143 0.42 0.58 -10.91
C GLY A 143 -0.69 1.27 -11.67
N ASN A 144 -0.92 2.59 -11.48
CA ASN A 144 -1.93 3.32 -12.25
C ASN A 144 -1.72 3.17 -13.76
N TYR A 145 -0.47 3.23 -14.23
CA TYR A 145 -0.13 3.01 -15.64
C TYR A 145 -0.38 1.57 -16.09
N ILE A 146 -0.10 0.59 -15.21
CA ILE A 146 -0.32 -0.83 -15.50
C ILE A 146 -1.82 -1.10 -15.64
N PHE A 147 -2.63 -0.68 -14.67
CA PHE A 147 -4.08 -0.90 -14.69
C PHE A 147 -4.77 -0.12 -15.81
N ALA A 148 -4.41 1.14 -16.03
CA ALA A 148 -4.95 1.93 -17.15
C ALA A 148 -4.56 1.30 -18.50
N GLY A 149 -3.31 0.86 -18.66
CA GLY A 149 -2.83 0.18 -19.85
C GLY A 149 -3.54 -1.16 -20.12
N LEU A 150 -3.74 -1.98 -19.08
CA LEU A 150 -4.47 -3.25 -19.21
C LEU A 150 -5.92 -3.02 -19.64
N GLN A 151 -6.59 -2.02 -19.08
CA GLN A 151 -8.00 -1.73 -19.38
C GLN A 151 -8.19 -1.09 -20.76
N THR A 152 -7.23 -0.29 -21.21
CA THR A 152 -7.24 0.31 -22.55
C THR A 152 -6.53 -0.53 -23.61
N GLN A 153 -6.08 -1.75 -23.25
CA GLN A 153 -5.22 -2.61 -24.08
C GLN A 153 -3.98 -1.89 -24.64
N ASN A 154 -3.52 -0.86 -23.95
CA ASN A 154 -2.36 -0.06 -24.31
C ASN A 154 -1.09 -0.65 -23.66
N TRP A 155 -0.42 -1.53 -24.40
CA TRP A 155 0.81 -2.18 -23.94
C TRP A 155 1.97 -1.21 -23.68
N VAL A 156 1.96 -0.01 -24.27
CA VAL A 156 2.97 1.03 -23.98
C VAL A 156 2.86 1.48 -22.53
N LEU A 157 1.64 1.74 -22.03
CA LEU A 157 1.42 2.11 -20.63
C LEU A 157 1.75 0.96 -19.67
N VAL A 158 1.39 -0.26 -20.03
CA VAL A 158 1.73 -1.46 -19.23
C VAL A 158 3.24 -1.62 -19.10
N LEU A 159 3.95 -1.59 -20.23
CA LEU A 159 5.41 -1.73 -20.26
C LEU A 159 6.11 -0.56 -19.55
N PHE A 160 5.58 0.66 -19.67
CA PHE A 160 6.08 1.81 -18.94
C PHE A 160 5.96 1.61 -17.42
N GLY A 161 4.77 1.24 -16.92
CA GLY A 161 4.54 1.01 -15.49
C GLY A 161 5.39 -0.12 -14.92
N CYS A 162 5.48 -1.25 -15.64
CA CYS A 162 6.34 -2.38 -15.29
C CYS A 162 7.82 -2.01 -15.28
N SER A 163 8.29 -1.31 -16.32
CA SER A 163 9.71 -0.91 -16.44
C SER A 163 10.09 0.11 -15.37
N ALA A 164 9.24 1.12 -15.12
CA ALA A 164 9.46 2.11 -14.09
C ALA A 164 9.54 1.47 -12.69
N SER A 165 8.63 0.52 -12.40
CA SER A 165 8.63 -0.21 -11.13
C SER A 165 9.85 -1.12 -10.98
N ALA A 166 10.25 -1.82 -12.05
CA ALA A 166 11.44 -2.66 -12.05
C ALA A 166 12.72 -1.84 -11.88
N LEU A 167 12.85 -0.71 -12.58
CA LEU A 167 14.00 0.19 -12.43
C LEU A 167 14.09 0.77 -11.03
N LEU A 168 12.95 1.17 -10.43
CA LEU A 168 12.91 1.61 -9.04
C LEU A 168 13.35 0.51 -8.07
N ALA A 169 12.84 -0.72 -8.25
CA ALA A 169 13.21 -1.87 -7.44
C ALA A 169 14.72 -2.18 -7.53
N LEU A 170 15.27 -2.18 -8.74
CA LEU A 170 16.70 -2.37 -8.98
C LEU A 170 17.52 -1.24 -8.36
N ALA A 171 17.12 0.02 -8.52
CA ALA A 171 17.82 1.16 -7.92
C ALA A 171 17.87 1.05 -6.39
N VAL A 172 16.74 0.74 -5.75
CA VAL A 172 16.66 0.55 -4.29
C VAL A 172 17.50 -0.66 -3.85
N ASP A 173 17.42 -1.79 -4.55
CA ASP A 173 18.23 -2.97 -4.22
C ASP A 173 19.74 -2.69 -4.32
N GLN A 174 20.16 -1.94 -5.35
CA GLN A 174 21.57 -1.59 -5.52
C GLN A 174 22.07 -0.62 -4.45
N LEU A 175 21.24 0.35 -4.03
CA LEU A 175 21.57 1.23 -2.91
C LEU A 175 21.71 0.45 -1.60
N LEU A 176 20.79 -0.49 -1.33
CA LEU A 176 20.88 -1.37 -0.17
C LEU A 176 22.10 -2.31 -0.24
N THR A 177 22.44 -2.81 -1.42
CA THR A 177 23.66 -3.60 -1.66
C THR A 177 24.92 -2.79 -1.37
N LEU A 178 24.94 -1.51 -1.76
CA LEU A 178 26.05 -0.61 -1.49
C LEU A 178 26.24 -0.39 0.03
N ILE A 179 25.14 -0.26 0.77
CA ILE A 179 25.14 -0.20 2.24
C ILE A 179 25.67 -1.52 2.83
N GLU A 180 25.16 -2.67 2.38
CA GLU A 180 25.57 -4.00 2.84
C GLU A 180 27.07 -4.22 2.67
N ARG A 181 27.60 -3.99 1.46
CA ARG A 181 29.04 -4.13 1.16
C ARG A 181 29.88 -3.13 1.94
N GLY A 182 29.39 -1.90 2.11
CA GLY A 182 30.06 -0.89 2.91
C GLY A 182 30.18 -1.28 4.38
N LEU A 183 29.11 -1.84 4.96
CA LEU A 183 29.11 -2.31 6.35
C LEU A 183 30.02 -3.53 6.52
N ARG A 184 29.97 -4.49 5.60
CA ARG A 184 30.83 -5.69 5.60
C ARG A 184 32.33 -5.34 5.51
N GLU A 185 32.69 -4.47 4.57
CA GLU A 185 34.09 -4.05 4.35
C GLU A 185 34.55 -2.92 5.30
N ARG A 186 33.67 -2.46 6.21
CA ARG A 186 33.90 -1.29 7.09
C ARG A 186 34.26 0.00 6.34
N LYS A 187 33.84 0.14 5.09
CA LYS A 187 34.07 1.31 4.24
C LYS A 187 32.95 2.34 4.42
N ARG A 188 33.18 3.31 5.32
CA ARG A 188 32.22 4.38 5.66
C ARG A 188 31.71 5.18 4.46
N LEU A 189 32.54 5.37 3.43
CA LEU A 189 32.13 6.11 2.24
C LEU A 189 31.02 5.39 1.47
N ARG A 190 31.09 4.06 1.31
CA ARG A 190 30.07 3.28 0.61
C ARG A 190 28.75 3.26 1.38
N THR A 191 28.83 3.10 2.70
CA THR A 191 27.63 3.17 3.56
C THR A 191 26.99 4.55 3.48
N LEU A 192 27.79 5.62 3.54
CA LEU A 192 27.30 7.00 3.44
C LEU A 192 26.62 7.24 2.08
N LEU A 193 27.29 6.90 0.97
CA LEU A 193 26.74 7.08 -0.38
C LEU A 193 25.42 6.33 -0.57
N GLY A 194 25.35 5.07 -0.10
CA GLY A 194 24.12 4.29 -0.18
C GLY A 194 22.99 4.87 0.67
N SER A 195 23.28 5.26 1.93
CA SER A 195 22.30 5.89 2.82
C SER A 195 21.82 7.25 2.31
N VAL A 196 22.73 8.08 1.78
CA VAL A 196 22.38 9.36 1.14
C VAL A 196 21.54 9.13 -0.11
N GLY A 197 21.86 8.12 -0.92
CA GLY A 197 21.05 7.76 -2.09
C GLY A 197 19.61 7.36 -1.72
N ILE A 198 19.42 6.55 -0.66
CA ILE A 198 18.08 6.23 -0.16
C ILE A 198 17.38 7.48 0.37
N ALA A 199 18.06 8.30 1.17
CA ALA A 199 17.49 9.54 1.70
C ALA A 199 17.08 10.50 0.58
N ALA A 200 17.88 10.63 -0.48
CA ALA A 200 17.56 11.43 -1.65
C ALA A 200 16.34 10.89 -2.40
N LEU A 201 16.22 9.56 -2.55
CA LEU A 201 15.07 8.93 -3.20
C LEU A 201 13.78 9.12 -2.39
N VAL A 202 13.86 9.04 -1.06
CA VAL A 202 12.75 9.34 -0.15
C VAL A 202 12.38 10.82 -0.21
N ALA A 203 13.37 11.72 -0.21
CA ALA A 203 13.14 13.16 -0.33
C ALA A 203 12.49 13.52 -1.68
N ALA A 204 12.94 12.91 -2.78
CA ALA A 204 12.38 13.11 -4.11
C ALA A 204 10.91 12.69 -4.22
N THR A 205 10.46 11.74 -3.38
CA THR A 205 9.05 11.30 -3.36
C THR A 205 8.19 12.08 -2.36
N LEU A 206 8.75 12.54 -1.23
CA LEU A 206 8.01 13.25 -0.18
C LEU A 206 7.96 14.78 -0.37
N ILE A 207 9.00 15.41 -0.91
CA ILE A 207 9.03 16.88 -1.07
C ILE A 207 7.91 17.37 -2.00
N PRO A 208 7.67 16.76 -3.17
CA PRO A 208 6.59 17.19 -4.05
C PRO A 208 5.21 17.00 -3.43
N SER A 209 5.02 15.99 -2.56
CA SER A 209 3.73 15.76 -1.91
C SER A 209 3.44 16.81 -0.82
N MET A 210 4.47 17.30 -0.14
CA MET A 210 4.34 18.40 0.84
C MET A 210 4.11 19.77 0.18
N ALA A 211 4.57 19.96 -1.05
CA ALA A 211 4.44 21.22 -1.79
C ALA A 211 3.10 21.36 -2.54
N ARG A 212 2.27 20.31 -2.61
CA ARG A 212 0.97 20.34 -3.29
C ARG A 212 -0.06 21.07 -2.44
N THR A 213 -0.69 22.09 -3.02
CA THR A 213 -1.92 22.66 -2.45
C THR A 213 -3.00 21.57 -2.43
N PRO A 214 -3.70 21.34 -1.31
CA PRO A 214 -4.78 20.37 -1.26
C PRO A 214 -5.84 20.76 -2.30
N SER A 215 -6.20 19.82 -3.17
CA SER A 215 -7.30 19.98 -4.11
C SER A 215 -8.60 20.15 -3.34
N THR A 216 -9.46 21.05 -3.83
CA THR A 216 -10.77 21.30 -3.23
C THR A 216 -11.75 20.19 -3.58
N TYR A 217 -11.57 19.54 -4.74
CA TYR A 217 -12.42 18.45 -5.20
C TYR A 217 -11.60 17.23 -5.65
N VAL A 218 -12.07 16.05 -5.28
CA VAL A 218 -11.49 14.75 -5.58
C VAL A 218 -12.50 13.92 -6.36
N ILE A 219 -12.18 13.62 -7.61
CA ILE A 219 -13.03 12.87 -8.53
C ILE A 219 -12.58 11.41 -8.53
N GLY A 220 -13.48 10.49 -8.19
CA GLY A 220 -13.22 9.05 -8.28
C GLY A 220 -13.45 8.52 -9.70
N ALA A 221 -12.64 7.55 -10.11
CA ALA A 221 -12.89 6.75 -11.32
C ALA A 221 -12.63 5.27 -11.08
N LYS A 222 -13.53 4.43 -11.59
CA LYS A 222 -13.36 2.98 -11.61
C LYS A 222 -12.40 2.56 -12.72
N THR A 223 -12.05 1.28 -12.74
CA THR A 223 -11.13 0.70 -13.73
C THR A 223 -11.72 0.56 -15.14
N PHE A 224 -12.82 1.23 -15.50
CA PHE A 224 -13.42 1.13 -16.85
C PHE A 224 -12.95 2.28 -17.74
N THR A 225 -12.75 2.03 -19.04
CA THR A 225 -12.23 3.03 -19.99
C THR A 225 -13.05 4.32 -19.99
N GLU A 226 -14.37 4.20 -19.99
CA GLU A 226 -15.30 5.34 -19.97
C GLU A 226 -15.16 6.16 -18.69
N GLN A 227 -14.84 5.52 -17.57
CA GLN A 227 -14.69 6.17 -16.27
C GLN A 227 -13.48 7.08 -16.23
N TYR A 228 -12.35 6.67 -16.85
CA TYR A 228 -11.18 7.53 -17.00
C TYR A 228 -11.48 8.77 -17.87
N VAL A 229 -12.25 8.58 -18.95
CA VAL A 229 -12.66 9.70 -19.83
C VAL A 229 -13.59 10.66 -19.08
N LEU A 230 -14.58 10.14 -18.37
CA LEU A 230 -15.55 10.95 -17.63
C LEU A 230 -14.90 11.69 -16.47
N SER A 231 -13.97 11.08 -15.72
CA SER A 231 -13.26 11.77 -14.65
C SER A 231 -12.39 12.92 -15.19
N ALA A 232 -11.70 12.71 -16.31
CA ALA A 232 -10.91 13.76 -16.96
C ALA A 232 -11.79 14.91 -17.45
N LEU A 233 -12.98 14.61 -18.01
CA LEU A 233 -13.94 15.63 -18.42
C LEU A 233 -14.49 16.42 -17.23
N ILE A 234 -14.81 15.77 -16.12
CA ILE A 234 -15.25 16.44 -14.88
C ILE A 234 -14.14 17.33 -14.35
N GLU A 235 -12.90 16.83 -14.28
CA GLU A 235 -11.73 17.59 -13.84
C GLU A 235 -11.53 18.85 -14.69
N GLN A 236 -11.53 18.70 -16.02
CA GLN A 236 -11.39 19.82 -16.95
C GLN A 236 -12.49 20.87 -16.77
N ARG A 237 -13.73 20.45 -16.52
CA ARG A 237 -14.87 21.36 -16.27
C ARG A 237 -14.73 22.11 -14.96
N LEU A 238 -14.31 21.44 -13.88
CA LEU A 238 -14.04 22.07 -12.59
C LEU A 238 -12.89 23.08 -12.70
N GLN A 239 -11.80 22.70 -13.37
CA GLN A 239 -10.67 23.59 -13.63
C GLN A 239 -11.06 24.81 -14.47
N ALA A 240 -11.89 24.62 -15.50
CA ALA A 240 -12.43 25.73 -16.31
C ALA A 240 -13.33 26.68 -15.50
N ALA A 241 -13.95 26.19 -14.43
CA ALA A 241 -14.70 26.99 -13.46
C ALA A 241 -13.82 27.63 -12.36
N GLY A 242 -12.49 27.48 -12.43
CA GLY A 242 -11.55 27.99 -11.44
C GLY A 242 -11.45 27.15 -10.16
N LEU A 243 -12.00 25.92 -10.17
CA LEU A 243 -11.98 25.00 -9.03
C LEU A 243 -10.81 24.03 -9.17
N GLN A 244 -10.02 23.86 -8.09
CA GLN A 244 -8.94 22.89 -8.07
C GLN A 244 -9.50 21.49 -7.86
N ALA A 245 -9.40 20.66 -8.90
CA ALA A 245 -9.83 19.27 -8.88
C ALA A 245 -8.63 18.32 -9.09
N SER A 246 -8.77 17.10 -8.60
CA SER A 246 -7.81 16.01 -8.78
C SER A 246 -8.53 14.68 -8.97
N THR A 247 -7.95 13.73 -9.69
CA THR A 247 -8.56 12.42 -9.91
C THR A 247 -7.94 11.33 -9.01
N ARG A 248 -8.77 10.35 -8.64
CA ARG A 248 -8.42 9.09 -7.97
C ARG A 248 -8.93 7.95 -8.83
N GLU A 249 -8.07 7.45 -9.69
CA GLU A 249 -8.45 6.54 -10.76
C GLU A 249 -8.11 5.08 -10.46
N GLY A 250 -8.78 4.17 -11.17
CA GLY A 250 -8.54 2.74 -11.10
C GLY A 250 -9.07 2.09 -9.82
N LEU A 251 -10.07 2.69 -9.18
CA LEU A 251 -10.68 2.20 -7.94
C LEU A 251 -11.57 0.97 -8.19
N GLY A 252 -11.61 0.05 -7.22
CA GLY A 252 -12.59 -1.04 -7.21
C GLY A 252 -14.02 -0.56 -6.90
N SER A 253 -15.04 -1.29 -7.36
CA SER A 253 -16.44 -0.86 -7.24
C SER A 253 -16.95 -0.67 -5.81
N SER A 254 -16.60 -1.56 -4.89
CA SER A 254 -16.96 -1.40 -3.47
C SER A 254 -16.14 -0.28 -2.81
N VAL A 255 -14.85 -0.19 -3.17
CA VAL A 255 -13.92 0.79 -2.61
C VAL A 255 -14.34 2.22 -2.97
N ILE A 256 -14.68 2.48 -4.24
CA ILE A 256 -15.06 3.84 -4.67
C ILE A 256 -16.35 4.31 -4.01
N PHE A 257 -17.34 3.42 -3.85
CA PHE A 257 -18.59 3.74 -3.18
C PHE A 257 -18.35 4.05 -1.69
N GLN A 258 -17.58 3.20 -1.01
CA GLN A 258 -17.24 3.43 0.39
C GLN A 258 -16.37 4.68 0.56
N ALA A 259 -15.51 5.01 -0.41
CA ALA A 259 -14.74 6.25 -0.41
C ALA A 259 -15.65 7.47 -0.53
N LEU A 260 -16.69 7.43 -1.37
CA LEU A 260 -17.69 8.48 -1.48
C LEU A 260 -18.47 8.64 -0.17
N ALA A 261 -19.00 7.53 0.37
CA ALA A 261 -19.77 7.53 1.61
C ALA A 261 -18.96 8.02 2.83
N ALA A 262 -17.63 7.86 2.79
CA ALA A 262 -16.72 8.34 3.83
C ALA A 262 -16.11 9.73 3.53
N ASN A 263 -16.63 10.47 2.54
CA ASN A 263 -16.12 11.79 2.12
C ASN A 263 -14.62 11.82 1.73
N ASN A 264 -14.09 10.71 1.23
CA ASN A 264 -12.72 10.64 0.69
C ASN A 264 -12.64 11.00 -0.80
N ILE A 265 -13.78 10.98 -1.49
CA ILE A 265 -13.97 11.52 -2.85
C ILE A 265 -15.29 12.29 -2.88
N ASP A 266 -15.40 13.29 -3.74
CA ASP A 266 -16.57 14.18 -3.81
C ASP A 266 -17.57 13.76 -4.89
N VAL A 267 -17.08 13.19 -5.99
CA VAL A 267 -17.93 12.80 -7.12
C VAL A 267 -17.32 11.64 -7.90
N TYR A 268 -18.18 10.75 -8.38
CA TYR A 268 -17.82 9.75 -9.37
C TYR A 268 -19.05 9.33 -10.19
N VAL A 269 -18.84 8.60 -11.29
CA VAL A 269 -19.92 8.08 -12.13
C VAL A 269 -20.09 6.58 -11.88
N ASP A 270 -21.33 6.11 -11.70
CA ASP A 270 -21.64 4.68 -11.57
C ASP A 270 -22.74 4.24 -12.53
N TYR A 271 -22.74 2.95 -12.82
CA TYR A 271 -23.87 2.26 -13.42
C TYR A 271 -24.91 1.96 -12.34
N SER A 272 -26.15 2.36 -12.62
CA SER A 272 -27.28 2.17 -11.71
C SER A 272 -27.45 0.70 -11.30
N GLY A 273 -27.32 -0.25 -12.24
CA GLY A 273 -27.39 -1.68 -11.96
C GLY A 273 -26.24 -2.20 -11.08
N THR A 274 -25.04 -1.62 -11.19
CA THR A 274 -23.92 -1.99 -10.30
C THR A 274 -24.19 -1.56 -8.87
N LEU A 275 -24.72 -0.36 -8.65
CA LEU A 275 -25.15 0.07 -7.32
C LEU A 275 -26.30 -0.82 -6.81
N TRP A 276 -27.31 -1.03 -7.63
CA TRP A 276 -28.50 -1.80 -7.27
C TRP A 276 -28.16 -3.22 -6.79
N VAL A 277 -27.42 -3.96 -7.61
CA VAL A 277 -27.12 -5.38 -7.35
C VAL A 277 -25.93 -5.54 -6.41
N ASN A 278 -24.81 -4.88 -6.68
CA ASN A 278 -23.57 -5.17 -5.97
C ASN A 278 -23.45 -4.40 -4.65
N GLN A 279 -23.95 -3.16 -4.59
CA GLN A 279 -23.83 -2.31 -3.41
C GLN A 279 -25.01 -2.46 -2.46
N PHE A 280 -26.23 -2.60 -2.99
CA PHE A 280 -27.46 -2.71 -2.21
C PHE A 280 -28.05 -4.12 -2.17
N HIS A 281 -27.39 -5.10 -2.80
CA HIS A 281 -27.78 -6.52 -2.77
C HIS A 281 -29.23 -6.77 -3.19
N ARG A 282 -29.76 -5.94 -4.09
CA ARG A 282 -31.09 -6.11 -4.68
C ARG A 282 -31.04 -7.14 -5.80
N THR A 283 -32.07 -7.97 -5.91
CA THR A 283 -32.17 -9.06 -6.89
C THR A 283 -33.24 -8.79 -7.95
N ASP A 284 -34.12 -7.82 -7.72
CA ASP A 284 -35.10 -7.33 -8.66
C ASP A 284 -34.50 -6.33 -9.65
N MET A 285 -35.12 -6.19 -10.83
CA MET A 285 -34.72 -5.23 -11.87
C MET A 285 -35.93 -4.41 -12.31
N PRO A 286 -36.32 -3.39 -11.51
CA PRO A 286 -37.43 -2.52 -11.86
C PRO A 286 -37.11 -1.66 -13.11
N PRO A 287 -38.13 -1.10 -13.79
CA PRO A 287 -37.92 -0.17 -14.89
C PRO A 287 -37.03 1.00 -14.50
N ARG A 288 -36.24 1.52 -15.47
CA ARG A 288 -35.21 2.55 -15.26
C ARG A 288 -35.66 3.72 -14.37
N GLU A 289 -36.82 4.31 -14.65
CA GLU A 289 -37.31 5.48 -13.92
C GLU A 289 -37.55 5.15 -12.45
N THR A 290 -38.18 4.00 -12.19
CA THR A 290 -38.41 3.49 -10.83
C THR A 290 -37.09 3.18 -10.13
N LEU A 291 -36.17 2.49 -10.82
CA LEU A 291 -34.84 2.15 -10.29
C LEU A 291 -34.07 3.42 -9.88
N LEU A 292 -34.04 4.44 -10.74
CA LEU A 292 -33.34 5.70 -10.45
C LEU A 292 -33.99 6.50 -9.33
N ALA A 293 -35.33 6.50 -9.25
CA ALA A 293 -36.06 7.15 -8.17
C ALA A 293 -35.76 6.48 -6.82
N GLU A 294 -35.81 5.15 -6.75
CA GLU A 294 -35.49 4.40 -5.54
C GLU A 294 -34.01 4.52 -5.16
N LEU A 295 -33.09 4.46 -6.12
CA LEU A 295 -31.67 4.70 -5.87
C LEU A 295 -31.43 6.09 -5.26
N LYS A 296 -32.11 7.13 -5.77
CA LYS A 296 -31.99 8.48 -5.23
C LYS A 296 -32.40 8.53 -3.75
N GLU A 297 -33.49 7.85 -3.38
CA GLU A 297 -33.91 7.78 -1.97
C GLU A 297 -32.94 6.99 -1.10
N ILE A 298 -32.42 5.86 -1.60
CA ILE A 298 -31.46 5.04 -0.86
C ILE A 298 -30.15 5.81 -0.63
N LEU A 299 -29.62 6.47 -1.67
CA LEU A 299 -28.39 7.24 -1.59
C LEU A 299 -28.54 8.46 -0.66
N ALA A 300 -29.70 9.13 -0.69
CA ALA A 300 -29.98 10.25 0.20
C ALA A 300 -29.94 9.87 1.69
N LYS A 301 -30.26 8.61 2.05
CA LYS A 301 -30.12 8.11 3.43
C LYS A 301 -28.67 7.95 3.88
N GLN A 302 -27.71 8.03 2.95
CA GLN A 302 -26.27 7.96 3.21
C GLN A 302 -25.58 9.30 2.93
N ASP A 303 -26.34 10.40 2.91
CA ASP A 303 -25.84 11.76 2.57
C ASP A 303 -25.22 11.87 1.17
N ILE A 304 -25.57 10.95 0.25
CA ILE A 304 -25.08 10.95 -1.13
C ILE A 304 -26.16 11.51 -2.07
N THR A 305 -25.79 12.50 -2.88
CA THR A 305 -26.69 13.12 -3.85
C THR A 305 -26.52 12.51 -5.25
N LEU A 306 -27.59 11.94 -5.81
CA LEU A 306 -27.65 11.56 -7.22
C LEU A 306 -27.86 12.81 -8.09
N LEU A 307 -26.80 13.30 -8.74
CA LEU A 307 -26.85 14.52 -9.56
C LEU A 307 -27.65 14.37 -10.86
N GLY A 308 -27.66 13.17 -11.45
CA GLY A 308 -28.38 12.92 -12.70
C GLY A 308 -27.84 11.69 -13.43
N ALA A 309 -28.46 11.39 -14.57
CA ALA A 309 -28.05 10.30 -15.45
C ALA A 309 -27.35 10.86 -16.71
N LEU A 310 -26.27 10.21 -17.14
CA LEU A 310 -25.49 10.61 -18.32
C LEU A 310 -25.95 9.91 -19.62
N GLY A 311 -26.99 9.09 -19.55
CA GLY A 311 -27.63 8.49 -20.73
C GLY A 311 -27.00 7.22 -21.28
N PHE A 312 -26.02 6.61 -20.59
CA PHE A 312 -25.49 5.28 -20.90
C PHE A 312 -25.68 4.32 -19.72
N GLU A 313 -25.96 3.05 -20.00
CA GLU A 313 -26.30 2.03 -19.00
C GLU A 313 -25.46 0.76 -19.20
N ASN A 314 -25.46 -0.13 -18.20
CA ASN A 314 -25.03 -1.50 -18.41
C ASN A 314 -25.95 -2.12 -19.48
N ALA A 315 -25.37 -2.70 -20.52
CA ALA A 315 -26.11 -3.51 -21.49
C ALA A 315 -26.86 -4.67 -20.83
#